data_AF-A0A6I3UBJ7-F1
#
_entry.id   AF-A0A6I3UBJ7-F1
#
_cell.length_a   1.000
_cell.length_b   1.000
_cell.length_c   1.000
_cell.angle_alpha   90.00
_cell.angle_beta   90.00
_cell.angle_gamma   90.00
#
_symmetry.space_group_name_H-M   'P 1'
#
loop_
_entity.id
_entity.type
_entity.pdbx_description
1 polymer ?
#
loop_
_entity_poly.entity_id
_entity_poly.type
_entity_poly.pdbx_seq_one_letter_code
_entity_poly.pdbx_strand_id
1 'polypeptide(L)' 'MSNHSYSVAGATLNDYPYEMDRLEEVALELTETVYSQDETFTELPFSHRLEVLFAEAEYVASVVHAKVLGTEH' A
#
# COMPACT_ATOMS: atom_id res chain seq x y z
N MET A 1 9.46 -1.26 9.52
CA MET A 1 9.61 -1.75 8.14
C MET A 1 8.49 -2.71 7.83
N SER A 2 7.40 -2.19 7.27
CA SER A 2 6.18 -2.91 6.89
C SER A 2 6.20 -3.48 5.46
N ASN A 3 7.38 -3.69 4.88
CA ASN A 3 7.52 -4.45 3.65
C ASN A 3 7.37 -5.94 3.98
N HIS A 4 6.16 -6.46 3.82
CA HIS A 4 5.94 -7.90 3.80
C HIS A 4 6.71 -8.50 2.63
N SER A 5 7.94 -8.96 2.86
CA SER A 5 8.81 -9.60 1.87
C SER A 5 8.21 -10.85 1.21
N TYR A 6 7.06 -11.31 1.70
CA TYR A 6 6.31 -12.45 1.17
C TYR A 6 5.18 -12.06 0.19
N SER A 7 4.89 -10.77 -0.02
CA SER A 7 3.94 -10.32 -1.05
C SER A 7 4.66 -9.93 -2.34
N VAL A 8 3.94 -9.97 -3.47
CA VAL A 8 4.54 -9.64 -4.78
C VAL A 8 4.92 -8.17 -4.83
N ALA A 9 4.04 -7.25 -4.38
CA ALA A 9 4.39 -5.84 -4.27
C ALA A 9 5.56 -5.61 -3.30
N GLY A 10 5.56 -6.26 -2.15
CA GLY A 10 6.66 -6.13 -1.18
C GLY A 10 8.00 -6.59 -1.75
N ALA A 11 8.01 -7.67 -2.52
CA ALA A 11 9.21 -8.14 -3.22
C ALA A 11 9.67 -7.14 -4.29
N THR A 12 8.76 -6.59 -5.11
CA THR A 12 9.10 -5.59 -6.13
C THR A 12 9.60 -4.28 -5.51
N LEU A 13 9.00 -3.84 -4.41
CA LEU A 13 9.38 -2.60 -3.72
C LEU A 13 10.72 -2.74 -2.97
N ASN A 14 11.11 -3.95 -2.57
CA ASN A 14 12.41 -4.21 -1.95
C ASN A 14 13.60 -3.96 -2.89
N ASP A 15 13.38 -3.92 -4.21
CA ASP A 15 14.42 -3.53 -5.16
C ASP A 15 14.75 -2.02 -5.10
N TYR A 16 13.90 -1.23 -4.43
CA TYR A 16 13.99 0.24 -4.31
C TYR A 16 13.92 0.71 -2.85
N PRO A 17 14.86 0.28 -1.98
CA PRO A 17 14.77 0.51 -0.53
C PRO A 17 14.83 2.00 -0.16
N TYR A 18 15.65 2.80 -0.85
CA TYR A 18 15.76 4.24 -0.56
C TYR A 18 14.51 5.02 -0.94
N GLU A 19 13.86 4.65 -2.05
CA GLU A 19 12.60 5.22 -2.48
C GLU A 19 11.47 4.88 -1.52
N MET A 20 11.49 3.66 -0.96
CA MET A 20 10.54 3.24 0.07
C MET A 20 10.68 4.01 1.37
N ASP A 21 11.90 4.16 1.88
CA ASP A 21 12.15 4.96 3.07
C ASP A 21 11.66 6.42 2.87
N ARG A 22 11.93 7.00 1.70
CA ARG A 22 11.47 8.35 1.36
C ARG A 22 9.95 8.45 1.25
N LEU A 23 9.30 7.45 0.68
CA LEU A 23 7.83 7.43 0.58
C LEU A 23 7.17 7.27 1.95
N GLU A 24 7.78 6.50 2.86
CA GLU A 24 7.34 6.41 4.26
C GLU A 24 7.47 7.75 4.99
N GLU A 25 8.60 8.45 4.82
CA GLU A 25 8.82 9.79 5.39
C GLU A 25 7.79 10.80 4.87
N VAL A 26 7.58 10.88 3.56
CA VAL A 26 6.61 11.81 2.96
C VAL A 26 5.18 11.46 3.36
N ALA A 27 4.83 10.18 3.48
CA ALA A 27 3.51 9.77 3.95
C ALA A 27 3.27 10.23 5.40
N LEU A 28 4.29 10.15 6.25
CA LEU A 28 4.23 10.66 7.61
C LEU A 28 4.06 12.18 7.64
N GLU A 29 4.84 12.92 6.84
CA GLU A 29 4.73 14.38 6.74
C GLU A 29 3.35 14.83 6.25
N LEU A 30 2.79 14.16 5.25
CA LEU A 30 1.51 14.53 4.65
C LEU A 30 0.31 14.17 5.54
N THR A 31 0.40 13.09 6.29
CA THR A 31 -0.71 12.64 7.15
C THR A 31 -0.61 13.18 8.56
N GLU A 32 0.58 13.68 8.96
CA GLU A 32 0.93 14.08 10.34
C GLU A 32 0.60 13.00 11.38
N THR A 33 0.41 11.75 10.94
CA THR A 33 -0.16 10.67 11.73
C THR A 33 0.77 9.46 11.68
N VAL A 34 1.22 9.02 12.86
CA VAL A 34 2.01 7.80 13.00
C VAL A 34 1.08 6.61 13.26
N TYR A 35 0.55 6.00 12.20
CA TYR A 35 -0.34 4.82 12.31
C TYR A 35 0.34 3.58 12.93
N SER A 36 1.68 3.58 13.05
CA SER A 36 2.46 2.44 13.58
C SER A 36 2.71 2.49 15.10
N GLN A 37 2.38 3.58 15.81
CA GLN A 37 2.71 3.75 17.23
C GLN A 37 1.54 3.52 18.19
N ASP A 38 0.31 3.54 17.71
CA ASP A 38 -0.87 3.30 18.53
C ASP A 38 -1.24 1.81 18.46
N GLU A 39 -1.05 1.08 19.56
CA GLU A 39 -1.39 -0.36 19.65
C GLU A 39 -2.92 -0.59 19.70
N THR A 40 -3.72 0.47 19.69
CA THR A 40 -5.17 0.38 19.64
C THR A 40 -5.65 0.17 18.20
N PHE A 41 -6.17 -1.02 17.92
CA PHE A 41 -6.83 -1.30 16.64
C PHE A 41 -8.01 -0.35 16.43
N THR A 42 -7.93 0.45 15.38
CA THR A 42 -8.98 1.37 14.95
C THR A 42 -9.25 1.16 13.46
N GLU A 43 -10.50 0.86 13.10
CA GLU A 43 -10.90 0.85 11.69
C GLU A 43 -11.06 2.30 11.20
N LEU A 44 -10.29 2.64 10.16
CA LEU A 44 -10.37 3.94 9.51
C LEU A 44 -11.16 3.79 8.20
N PRO A 45 -12.04 4.75 7.87
CA PRO A 45 -12.73 4.74 6.59
C PRO A 45 -11.71 4.93 5.46
N PHE A 46 -11.97 4.33 4.30
CA PHE A 46 -11.18 4.62 3.12
C PHE A 46 -11.35 6.07 2.70
N SER A 47 -10.22 6.70 2.36
CA SER A 47 -10.25 7.99 1.69
C SER A 47 -10.72 7.81 0.24
N HIS A 48 -11.26 8.87 -0.36
CA HIS A 48 -11.59 8.87 -1.79
C HIS A 48 -10.41 8.45 -2.68
N ARG A 49 -9.17 8.82 -2.30
CA ARG A 49 -7.97 8.41 -3.04
C ARG A 49 -7.73 6.89 -2.95
N LEU A 50 -7.99 6.27 -1.79
CA LEU A 50 -7.89 4.82 -1.66
C LEU A 50 -8.97 4.12 -2.47
N GLU A 51 -10.21 4.63 -2.50
CA GLU A 51 -11.27 4.07 -3.34
C GLU A 51 -10.88 4.06 -4.83
N VAL A 52 -10.31 5.16 -5.31
CA VAL A 52 -9.82 5.26 -6.69
C VAL A 52 -8.67 4.27 -6.95
N LEU A 53 -7.74 4.12 -6.01
CA LEU A 53 -6.65 3.14 -6.14
C LEU A 53 -7.17 1.69 -6.15
N PHE A 54 -8.18 1.36 -5.34
CA PHE A 54 -8.81 0.04 -5.39
C PHE A 54 -9.50 -0.23 -6.72
N ALA A 55 -10.22 0.76 -7.27
CA ALA A 55 -10.84 0.63 -8.59
C ALA A 55 -9.81 0.42 -9.71
N GLU A 56 -8.66 1.11 -9.64
CA GLU A 56 -7.55 0.90 -10.57
C GLU A 56 -6.95 -0.49 -10.43
N ALA A 57 -6.72 -0.97 -9.21
CA ALA A 57 -6.18 -2.31 -8.95
C ALA A 57 -7.14 -3.40 -9.47
N GLU A 58 -8.45 -3.24 -9.29
CA GLU A 58 -9.47 -4.12 -9.87
C GLU A 58 -9.43 -4.12 -11.41
N TYR A 59 -9.25 -2.95 -12.01
CA TYR A 59 -9.09 -2.83 -13.46
C TYR A 59 -7.83 -3.56 -13.94
N VAL A 60 -6.68 -3.34 -13.31
CA VAL A 60 -5.42 -4.02 -13.64
C VAL A 60 -5.57 -5.53 -13.51
N ALA A 61 -6.15 -6.02 -12.41
CA ALA A 61 -6.46 -7.45 -12.21
C ALA A 61 -7.34 -8.02 -13.33
N SER A 62 -8.33 -7.26 -13.80
CA SER A 62 -9.22 -7.68 -14.88
C SER A 62 -8.50 -7.83 -16.22
N VAL A 63 -7.60 -6.89 -16.54
CA VAL A 63 -6.85 -6.84 -17.81
C VAL A 63 -5.83 -7.98 -17.89
N VAL A 64 -5.23 -8.36 -16.76
CA VAL A 64 -4.30 -9.50 -16.69
C VAL A 64 -5.00 -10.85 -16.49
N HIS A 65 -6.34 -10.86 -16.50
CA HIS A 65 -7.16 -12.04 -16.24
C HIS A 65 -6.83 -12.74 -14.91
N ALA A 66 -6.48 -11.96 -13.89
CA ALA A 66 -6.25 -12.48 -12.56
C ALA A 66 -7.55 -13.07 -12.00
N LYS A 67 -7.43 -14.19 -11.28
CA LYS A 67 -8.58 -14.83 -10.60
C LYS A 67 -9.02 -14.07 -9.36
N VAL A 68 -8.10 -13.33 -8.75
CA VAL A 68 -8.29 -12.59 -7.50
C VAL A 68 -7.44 -11.32 -7.53
N LEU A 69 -7.86 -10.31 -6.78
CA LEU A 69 -7.06 -9.11 -6.53
C LEU A 69 -5.88 -9.48 -5.62
N GLY A 70 -4.68 -9.52 -6.19
CA GLY A 70 -3.39 -9.67 -5.50
C GLY A 70 -2.72 -8.32 -5.23
N THR A 71 -1.64 -8.34 -4.45
CA THR A 71 -0.88 -7.13 -4.07
C THR A 71 -0.16 -6.45 -5.24
N GLU A 72 0.09 -7.19 -6.32
CA GLU A 72 0.78 -6.76 -7.52
C GLU A 72 -0.07 -5.89 -8.47
N HIS A 73 -1.38 -5.81 -8.22
CA HIS A 73 -2.30 -4.97 -8.97
C HIS A 73 -2.46 -3.63 -8.27
#